data_AF-A0A2W4XVK2-F1
#
_entry.id   AF-A0A2W4XVK2-F1
#
_cell.length_a   1.000
_cell.length_b   1.000
_cell.length_c   1.000
_cell.angle_alpha   90.00
_cell.angle_beta   90.00
_cell.angle_gamma   90.00
#
_symmetry.space_group_name_H-M   'P 1'
#
loop_
_entity.id
_entity.type
_entity.pdbx_description
1 polymer ?
#
loop_
_entity_poly.entity_id
_entity_poly.type
_entity_poly.pdbx_seq_one_letter_code
_entity_poly.pdbx_strand_id
1 'polypeptide(L)'
;MIELTLEQRQAVVNQGETPPRAIDPDTDITYVLIPEALYARVKALLLEEQSIQFLENMYLPTMEVFGREGWDDPAMDIYNDLDPRKES
;
A
#
# COMPACT_ATOMS: atom_id res chain seq x y z
N MET A 1 -20.41 -9.09 -11.16
CA MET A 1 -19.51 -10.25 -11.27
C MET A 1 -19.75 -10.88 -12.62
N ILE A 2 -18.72 -11.08 -13.43
CA ILE A 2 -18.84 -11.85 -14.68
C ILE A 2 -18.31 -13.26 -14.40
N GLU A 3 -18.92 -14.27 -15.00
CA GLU A 3 -18.45 -15.64 -14.89
C GLU A 3 -17.58 -16.00 -16.10
N LEU A 4 -16.54 -16.79 -15.87
CA LEU A 4 -15.78 -17.40 -16.96
C LEU A 4 -16.68 -18.38 -17.71
N THR A 5 -16.67 -18.26 -19.04
CA THR A 5 -17.29 -19.24 -19.94
C THR A 5 -16.68 -20.63 -19.76
N LEU A 6 -17.35 -21.67 -20.27
CA LEU A 6 -16.84 -23.04 -20.16
C LEU A 6 -15.45 -23.17 -20.81
N GLU A 7 -15.28 -22.58 -21.98
CA GLU A 7 -14.06 -22.56 -22.76
C GLU A 7 -12.92 -21.88 -21.99
N GLN A 8 -13.21 -20.73 -21.36
CA GLN A 8 -12.23 -20.03 -20.53
C GLN A 8 -11.84 -20.82 -19.28
N ARG A 9 -12.78 -21.48 -18.61
CA ARG A 9 -12.48 -22.35 -17.47
C ARG A 9 -11.57 -23.52 -17.89
N GLN A 10 -11.86 -24.14 -19.02
CA GLN A 10 -11.03 -25.22 -19.57
C GLN A 10 -9.63 -24.70 -19.94
N ALA A 11 -9.53 -23.55 -20.59
CA ALA A 11 -8.26 -22.93 -20.94
C ALA A 11 -7.40 -22.66 -19.70
N VAL A 12 -8.01 -22.10 -18.65
CA VAL A 12 -7.35 -21.85 -17.36
C VAL A 12 -6.82 -23.13 -16.72
N VAL A 13 -7.59 -24.22 -16.73
CA VAL A 13 -7.15 -25.52 -16.18
C VAL A 13 -6.03 -26.15 -17.03
N ASN A 14 -6.10 -26.01 -18.35
CA ASN A 14 -5.17 -26.66 -19.28
C ASN A 14 -3.87 -25.88 -19.53
N GLN A 15 -3.80 -24.59 -19.18
CA GLN A 15 -2.63 -23.74 -19.41
C GLN A 15 -1.37 -24.27 -18.69
N GLY A 16 -1.54 -25.00 -17.58
CA GLY A 16 -0.43 -25.59 -16.80
C GLY A 16 0.44 -24.56 -16.06
N GLU A 17 0.21 -23.26 -16.27
CA GLU A 17 0.86 -22.17 -15.56
C GLU A 17 0.05 -21.77 -14.31
N THR A 18 0.73 -21.59 -13.18
CA THR A 18 0.11 -21.09 -11.95
C THR A 18 0.89 -19.87 -11.43
N PRO A 19 0.26 -18.68 -11.34
CA PRO A 19 -1.15 -18.40 -11.66
C PRO A 19 -1.42 -18.34 -13.17
N PRO A 20 -2.64 -18.69 -13.62
CA PRO A 20 -3.04 -18.57 -15.02
C PRO A 20 -2.96 -17.12 -15.53
N ARG A 21 -2.74 -16.95 -16.83
CA ARG A 21 -2.63 -15.64 -17.49
C ARG A 21 -3.66 -15.48 -18.59
N ALA A 22 -4.24 -14.29 -18.66
CA ALA A 22 -5.14 -13.86 -19.72
C ALA A 22 -4.52 -12.67 -20.46
N ILE A 23 -4.66 -12.63 -21.79
CA ILE A 23 -4.18 -11.52 -22.61
C ILE A 23 -5.40 -10.80 -23.16
N ASP A 24 -5.44 -9.47 -23.01
CA ASP A 24 -6.39 -8.62 -23.72
C ASP A 24 -5.90 -8.46 -25.17
N PRO A 25 -6.64 -8.96 -26.17
CA PRO A 25 -6.20 -8.93 -27.57
C PRO A 25 -6.20 -7.52 -28.18
N ASP A 26 -6.94 -6.57 -27.61
CA ASP A 26 -7.04 -5.21 -28.14
C ASP A 26 -5.87 -4.34 -27.64
N THR A 27 -5.38 -4.59 -26.42
CA THR A 27 -4.32 -3.79 -25.79
C THR A 27 -3.00 -4.53 -25.59
N ASP A 28 -2.94 -5.83 -25.86
CA ASP A 28 -1.82 -6.73 -25.57
C ASP A 28 -1.39 -6.74 -24.08
N ILE A 29 -2.31 -6.35 -23.19
CA ILE A 29 -2.03 -6.34 -21.75
C ILE A 29 -2.25 -7.75 -21.22
N THR A 30 -1.24 -8.28 -20.52
CA THR A 30 -1.33 -9.56 -19.83
C THR A 30 -1.78 -9.37 -18.39
N TYR A 31 -2.87 -10.03 -18.01
CA TYR A 31 -3.42 -10.09 -16.66
C TYR A 31 -3.08 -11.44 -16.02
N VAL A 32 -2.78 -11.41 -14.72
CA VAL A 32 -2.55 -12.60 -13.91
C VAL A 32 -3.82 -12.89 -13.10
N LEU A 33 -4.38 -14.08 -13.27
CA LEU A 33 -5.60 -14.49 -12.57
C LEU A 33 -5.24 -15.05 -11.19
N ILE A 34 -5.57 -14.29 -10.14
CA ILE A 34 -5.37 -14.71 -8.75
C ILE A 34 -6.69 -14.76 -7.99
N PRO A 35 -6.82 -15.61 -6.95
CA PRO A 35 -7.99 -15.60 -6.08
C PRO A 35 -8.22 -14.23 -5.45
N GLU A 36 -9.48 -13.81 -5.35
CA GLU A 36 -9.87 -12.51 -4.80
C GLU A 36 -9.31 -12.28 -3.38
N ALA A 37 -9.34 -13.30 -2.53
CA ALA A 37 -8.78 -13.23 -1.18
C ALA A 37 -7.27 -12.96 -1.18
N LEU A 38 -6.52 -13.49 -2.16
CA LEU A 38 -5.09 -13.22 -2.30
C LEU A 38 -4.85 -11.79 -2.80
N TYR A 39 -5.62 -11.35 -3.80
CA TYR A 39 -5.58 -9.96 -4.27
C TYR A 39 -5.84 -8.97 -3.14
N ALA A 40 -6.88 -9.21 -2.32
CA ALA A 40 -7.24 -8.34 -1.21
C ALA A 40 -6.10 -8.23 -0.17
N ARG A 41 -5.44 -9.35 0.15
CA ARG A 41 -4.26 -9.36 1.04
C ARG A 41 -3.10 -8.55 0.49
N VAL A 42 -2.72 -8.79 -0.77
CA VAL A 42 -1.61 -8.06 -1.41
C VAL A 42 -1.94 -6.57 -1.53
N LYS A 43 -3.18 -6.23 -1.90
CA LYS A 43 -3.65 -4.84 -1.97
C LYS A 43 -3.55 -4.14 -0.61
N ALA A 44 -3.95 -4.80 0.47
CA ALA A 44 -3.86 -4.23 1.82
C ALA A 44 -2.39 -3.91 2.17
N LEU A 45 -1.48 -4.85 1.92
CA LEU A 45 -0.05 -4.65 2.17
C LEU A 45 0.53 -3.47 1.37
N LEU A 46 0.19 -3.35 0.08
CA LEU A 46 0.66 -2.25 -0.76
C LEU A 46 0.07 -0.88 -0.39
N LEU A 47 -1.16 -0.86 0.14
CA LEU A 47 -1.78 0.37 0.64
C LEU A 47 -1.20 0.78 2.00
N GLU A 48 -0.93 -0.18 2.87
CA GLU A 48 -0.21 0.06 4.13
C GLU A 48 1.19 0.62 3.84
N GLU A 49 1.93 0.04 2.90
CA GLU A 49 3.24 0.53 2.49
C GLU A 49 3.18 1.96 1.92
N GLN A 50 2.21 2.26 1.04
CA GLN A 50 2.02 3.62 0.54
C GLN A 50 1.65 4.61 1.65
N SER A 51 0.88 4.19 2.65
CA SER A 51 0.54 5.04 3.80
C SER A 51 1.76 5.32 4.66
N ILE A 52 2.64 4.34 4.85
CA ILE A 52 3.91 4.48 5.58
C ILE A 52 4.84 5.41 4.80
N GLN A 53 5.01 5.18 3.49
CA GLN A 53 5.84 6.03 2.62
C GLN A 53 5.30 7.47 2.58
N PHE A 54 3.98 7.66 2.54
CA PHE A 54 3.37 8.98 2.62
C PHE A 54 3.67 9.67 3.97
N LEU A 55 3.57 8.94 5.07
CA LEU A 55 3.91 9.47 6.40
C LEU A 55 5.40 9.83 6.53
N GLU A 56 6.30 8.97 6.05
CA GLU A 56 7.75 9.25 6.03
C GLU A 56 8.07 10.48 5.16
N ASN A 57 7.46 10.56 3.98
CA ASN A 57 7.64 11.70 3.07
C ASN A 57 7.06 13.01 3.63
N MET A 58 6.05 12.94 4.50
CA MET A 58 5.50 14.11 5.19
C MET A 58 6.30 14.48 6.44
N TYR A 59 6.91 13.52 7.13
CA TYR A 59 7.61 13.77 8.39
C TYR A 59 8.76 14.75 8.24
N LEU A 60 9.67 14.53 7.28
CA LEU A 60 10.85 15.37 7.10
C LEU A 60 10.51 16.84 6.76
N PRO A 61 9.64 17.14 5.77
CA PRO A 61 9.21 18.51 5.51
C PRO A 61 8.47 19.15 6.68
N THR A 62 7.68 18.36 7.40
CA THR A 62 6.92 18.86 8.56
C THR A 62 7.85 19.26 9.70
N MET A 63 8.87 18.43 10.00
CA MET A 63 9.90 18.76 10.98
C MET A 63 10.73 19.97 10.58
N GLU A 64 11.06 20.12 9.28
CA GLU A 64 11.76 21.30 8.79
C GLU A 64 10.94 22.59 8.99
N VAL A 65 9.62 22.54 8.75
CA VAL A 65 8.71 23.67 9.01
C VAL A 65 8.65 23.98 10.50
N PHE A 66 8.47 22.97 11.37
CA PHE A 66 8.44 23.17 12.82
C PHE A 66 9.75 23.73 13.37
N GLY A 67 10.90 23.24 12.89
CA GLY A 67 12.21 23.79 13.27
C GLY A 67 12.35 25.26 12.88
N ARG A 68 11.87 25.66 11.68
CA ARG A 68 11.84 27.07 11.25
C ARG A 68 10.89 27.94 12.06
N GLU A 69 9.84 27.36 12.63
CA GLU A 69 8.92 28.03 13.55
C GLU A 69 9.44 28.07 15.01
N GLY A 70 10.66 27.58 15.24
CA GLY A 70 11.33 27.66 16.55
C GLY A 70 10.99 26.51 17.49
N TRP A 71 10.31 25.46 17.02
CA TRP A 71 10.04 24.27 17.83
C TRP A 71 11.29 23.43 18.12
N ASP A 72 12.36 23.62 17.34
CA ASP A 72 13.69 23.04 17.60
C ASP A 72 14.53 23.87 18.61
N ASP A 73 13.98 24.99 19.13
CA ASP A 73 14.65 25.75 20.19
C ASP A 73 14.68 24.91 21.49
N PRO A 74 15.85 24.68 22.11
CA PRO A 74 15.94 24.00 23.40
C PRO A 74 15.05 24.60 24.50
N ALA A 75 14.64 25.87 24.39
CA ALA A 75 13.67 26.48 25.29
C ALA A 75 12.26 25.84 25.18
N MET A 76 11.93 25.21 24.06
CA MET A 76 10.67 24.49 23.82
C MET A 76 10.66 23.08 24.42
N ASP A 77 11.80 22.57 24.89
CA ASP A 77 11.88 21.26 25.55
C ASP A 77 11.05 21.19 26.85
N ILE A 78 10.67 22.35 27.42
CA ILE A 78 9.76 22.43 28.57
C ILE A 78 8.41 21.75 28.31
N TYR A 79 7.97 21.69 27.04
CA TYR A 79 6.71 21.04 26.68
C TYR A 79 6.84 19.51 26.66
N ASN A 80 8.04 18.97 26.48
CA ASN A 80 8.29 17.53 26.53
C ASN A 80 8.12 16.98 27.95
N ASP A 81 8.34 17.80 28.97
CA ASP A 81 8.15 17.42 30.38
C ASP A 81 6.69 17.51 30.83
N LEU A 82 5.85 18.17 30.03
CA LEU A 82 4.41 18.27 30.24
C LEU A 82 3.62 17.19 29.47
N ASP A 83 4.29 16.28 28.75
CA ASP A 83 3.62 15.22 27.97
C ASP A 83 3.04 14.14 28.92
N PRO A 84 1.70 14.05 29.06
CA PRO A 84 1.06 13.11 29.98
C PRO A 84 1.27 11.63 29.59
N ARG A 85 1.81 11.35 28.40
CA ARG A 85 2.15 9.99 27.95
C ARG A 85 3.47 9.47 28.51
N LYS A 86 4.33 10.35 29.06
CA LYS A 86 5.60 9.93 29.70
C LYS A 86 5.41 9.28 31.07
N GLU A 87 4.26 9.49 31.71
CA GLU A 87 3.97 8.97 33.06
C GLU A 87 3.19 7.63 33.06
N SER A 88 3.01 6.98 31.91
CA SER A 88 2.32 5.67 31.78
C SER A 88 3.24 4.54 31.35
#